data_AF-A0A966VHK5-F1
#
_entry.id   AF-A0A966VHK5-F1
#
_cell.length_a   1.000
_cell.length_b   1.000
_cell.length_c   1.000
_cell.angle_alpha   90.00
_cell.angle_beta   90.00
_cell.angle_gamma   90.00
#
_symmetry.space_group_name_H-M   'P 1'
#
loop_
_entity.id
_entity.type
_entity.pdbx_description
1 polymer ?
#
loop_
_entity_poly.entity_id
_entity_poly.type
_entity_poly.pdbx_seq_one_letter_code
_entity_poly.pdbx_strand_id
1 'polypeptide(L)'
;VDTSNLKISTNAHLITPYHRTIDKVSERFLGKAKIGTTGRGIGPAYADKINRIGIRVQDLFDPSILRQKIEGALRDKNQVLVKVFNRKGLEIDEILKEYLEYAEILRPYVTDTSLLLNQALEKGENILLEGSQGTLLDVDHGTYPFVTSSNPTAGGASTGSGIGPTKISRVIGIVKAYTTRVGSGPFPTELFDEDGEKLRSIGGEVGVTTGRARRCGWYDAPIARYAVRINGLTDFFLTKLDVLTGWEKIPVCVAYEIDGRRVEELPASQSDFHHAKPIYEDLPGWSEDISKARKLSDLPINAQGYIKFLEEISGAPISAIGVGPGRDEKIQIREFI
;
A
#
# COMPACT_ATOMS: atom_id res chain seq x y z
N VAL A 1 -2.09 23.62 -7.23
CA VAL A 1 -2.51 22.93 -6.00
C VAL A 1 -2.25 23.87 -4.85
N ASP A 2 -3.27 24.26 -4.09
CA ASP A 2 -3.09 25.04 -2.87
C ASP A 2 -2.57 24.12 -1.75
N THR A 3 -1.53 24.56 -1.03
CA THR A 3 -0.86 23.79 0.03
C THR A 3 -0.91 24.49 1.40
N SER A 4 -1.67 25.59 1.52
CA SER A 4 -1.80 26.38 2.75
C SER A 4 -2.23 25.56 3.99
N ASN A 5 -3.02 24.50 3.78
CA ASN A 5 -3.51 23.61 4.83
C ASN A 5 -2.57 22.43 5.15
N LEU A 6 -1.45 22.27 4.43
CA LEU A 6 -0.50 21.19 4.68
C LEU A 6 0.15 21.34 6.05
N LYS A 7 0.24 20.23 6.78
CA LYS A 7 0.96 20.13 8.05
C LYS A 7 1.92 18.95 7.99
N ILE A 8 3.16 19.15 8.45
CA ILE A 8 4.23 18.15 8.40
C ILE A 8 4.68 17.86 9.83
N SER A 9 4.77 16.59 10.20
CA SER A 9 5.21 16.19 11.53
C SER A 9 6.67 16.55 11.76
N THR A 10 6.97 17.17 12.90
CA THR A 10 8.33 17.35 13.42
C THR A 10 9.09 16.02 13.57
N ASN A 11 8.37 14.92 13.78
CA ASN A 11 8.93 13.57 13.99
C ASN A 11 9.03 12.72 12.72
N ALA A 12 8.56 13.21 11.57
CA ALA A 12 8.72 12.50 10.31
C ALA A 12 10.20 12.34 9.96
N HIS A 13 10.59 11.14 9.52
CA HIS A 13 11.95 10.87 9.05
C HIS A 13 12.16 11.38 7.63
N LEU A 14 13.38 11.86 7.35
CA LEU A 14 13.78 12.36 6.05
C LEU A 14 14.51 11.27 5.26
N ILE A 15 14.06 11.07 4.03
CA ILE A 15 14.83 10.37 3.01
C ILE A 15 15.97 11.29 2.57
N THR A 16 17.16 10.74 2.33
CA THR A 16 18.39 11.47 1.98
C THR A 16 18.97 10.95 0.66
N PRO A 17 19.92 11.68 0.04
CA PRO A 17 20.63 11.18 -1.13
C PRO A 17 21.30 9.81 -0.90
N TYR A 18 21.83 9.57 0.31
CA TYR A 18 22.43 8.28 0.65
C TYR A 18 21.39 7.15 0.73
N HIS A 19 20.18 7.41 1.23
CA HIS A 19 19.10 6.42 1.22
C HIS A 19 18.73 5.99 -0.20
N ARG A 20 18.56 6.95 -1.12
CA ARG A 20 18.26 6.69 -2.53
C ARG A 20 19.38 5.91 -3.23
N THR A 21 20.63 6.23 -2.90
CA THR A 21 21.81 5.58 -3.48
C THR A 21 21.92 4.14 -3.00
N ILE A 22 21.78 3.91 -1.69
CA ILE A 22 21.84 2.56 -1.10
C ILE A 22 20.71 1.68 -1.63
N ASP A 23 19.49 2.19 -1.73
CA ASP A 23 18.34 1.43 -2.25
C ASP A 23 18.60 0.92 -3.68
N LYS A 24 18.96 1.84 -4.58
CA LYS A 24 19.24 1.50 -5.99
C LYS A 24 20.42 0.55 -6.14
N VAL A 25 21.49 0.75 -5.36
CA VAL A 25 22.70 -0.06 -5.45
C VAL A 25 22.44 -1.45 -4.87
N SER A 26 21.86 -1.55 -3.68
CA SER A 26 21.54 -2.84 -3.04
C SER A 26 20.63 -3.67 -3.93
N GLU A 27 19.58 -3.07 -4.49
CA GLU A 27 18.65 -3.77 -5.37
C GLU A 27 19.32 -4.25 -6.68
N ARG A 28 20.26 -3.47 -7.22
CA ARG A 28 21.04 -3.93 -8.38
C ARG A 28 21.93 -5.13 -8.04
N PHE A 29 22.52 -5.15 -6.85
CA PHE A 29 23.39 -6.24 -6.38
C PHE A 29 22.63 -7.53 -6.07
N LEU A 30 21.33 -7.46 -5.72
CA LEU A 30 20.48 -8.64 -5.52
C LEU A 30 20.24 -9.46 -6.81
N GLY A 31 20.52 -8.91 -7.99
CA GLY A 31 20.55 -9.68 -9.24
C GLY A 31 19.19 -10.28 -9.64
N LYS A 32 18.99 -11.58 -9.40
CA LYS A 32 17.71 -12.27 -9.62
C LYS A 32 16.81 -12.25 -8.38
N ALA A 33 17.36 -12.03 -7.19
CA ALA A 33 16.62 -11.98 -5.93
C ALA A 33 16.02 -10.60 -5.64
N LYS A 34 15.69 -9.84 -6.70
CA LYS A 34 15.21 -8.47 -6.54
C LYS A 34 13.83 -8.44 -5.92
N ILE A 35 13.66 -7.56 -4.95
CA ILE A 35 12.35 -7.26 -4.35
C ILE A 35 11.51 -6.47 -5.35
N GLY A 36 12.15 -5.55 -6.06
CA GLY A 36 11.51 -4.62 -6.99
C GLY A 36 11.17 -3.29 -6.33
N THR A 37 12.08 -2.75 -5.51
CA THR A 37 11.86 -1.48 -4.82
C THR A 37 11.60 -0.32 -5.78
N THR A 38 11.03 0.78 -5.26
CA THR A 38 10.81 2.01 -6.05
C THR A 38 12.09 2.80 -6.31
N GLY A 39 13.22 2.42 -5.70
CA GLY A 39 14.50 3.13 -5.81
C GLY A 39 14.49 4.53 -5.19
N ARG A 40 13.53 4.78 -4.28
CA ARG A 40 13.31 6.08 -3.62
C ARG A 40 13.95 6.17 -2.24
N GLY A 41 14.59 5.12 -1.74
CA GLY A 41 15.23 5.14 -0.42
C GLY A 41 14.30 4.83 0.75
N ILE A 42 13.12 4.25 0.50
CA ILE A 42 12.13 3.93 1.55
C ILE A 42 12.72 2.94 2.56
N GLY A 43 13.20 1.80 2.09
CA GLY A 43 13.77 0.76 2.95
C GLY A 43 14.95 1.27 3.78
N PRO A 44 15.98 1.87 3.15
CA PRO A 44 17.10 2.44 3.90
C PRO A 44 16.69 3.51 4.93
N ALA A 45 15.70 4.35 4.64
CA ALA A 45 15.23 5.37 5.60
C ALA A 45 14.51 4.75 6.81
N TYR A 46 13.71 3.72 6.59
CA TYR A 46 13.12 2.96 7.70
C TYR A 46 14.17 2.17 8.49
N ALA A 47 15.18 1.60 7.83
CA ALA A 47 16.30 0.96 8.52
C ALA A 47 17.03 1.96 9.44
N ASP A 48 17.29 3.18 8.96
CA ASP A 48 17.88 4.26 9.76
C ASP A 48 17.01 4.69 10.95
N LYS A 49 15.68 4.72 10.77
CA LYS A 49 14.72 4.93 11.86
C LYS A 49 14.88 3.87 12.95
N ILE A 50 14.86 2.58 12.57
CA ILE A 50 14.97 1.46 13.52
C ILE A 50 16.35 1.40 14.18
N ASN A 51 17.41 1.70 13.43
CA ASN A 51 18.77 1.79 13.95
C ASN A 51 19.02 3.02 14.83
N ARG A 52 18.06 3.96 14.92
CA ARG A 52 18.13 5.19 15.69
C ARG A 52 19.24 6.14 15.23
N ILE A 53 19.54 6.12 13.92
CA ILE A 53 20.52 7.00 13.26
C ILE A 53 19.88 7.91 12.21
N GLY A 54 18.56 7.77 12.00
CA GLY A 54 17.83 8.56 11.01
C GLY A 54 17.71 10.04 11.35
N ILE A 55 17.63 10.84 10.30
CA ILE A 55 17.38 12.29 10.36
C ILE A 55 15.87 12.53 10.32
N ARG A 56 15.37 13.43 11.16
CA ARG A 56 13.95 13.82 11.25
C ARG A 56 13.76 15.27 10.82
N VAL A 57 12.53 15.66 10.51
CA VAL A 57 12.16 17.03 10.08
C VAL A 57 12.62 18.08 11.09
N GLN A 58 12.48 17.84 12.40
CA GLN A 58 12.91 18.80 13.42
C GLN A 58 14.42 19.08 13.38
N ASP A 59 15.23 18.14 12.89
CA ASP A 59 16.69 18.29 12.85
C ASP A 59 17.11 19.34 11.81
N LEU A 60 16.25 19.65 10.82
CA LEU A 60 16.50 20.69 9.82
C LEU A 60 16.69 22.08 10.43
N PHE A 61 16.15 22.31 11.62
CA PHE A 61 16.14 23.62 12.27
C PHE A 61 17.30 23.83 13.25
N ASP A 62 18.20 22.84 13.39
CA ASP A 62 19.46 22.95 14.11
C ASP A 62 20.62 22.49 13.21
N PRO A 63 21.33 23.41 12.53
CA PRO A 63 22.40 23.06 11.61
C PRO A 63 23.53 22.24 12.25
N SER A 64 23.79 22.44 13.55
CA SER A 64 24.84 21.73 14.27
C SER A 64 24.46 20.26 14.49
N ILE A 65 23.21 20.01 14.90
CA ILE A 65 22.67 18.67 15.11
C ILE A 65 22.47 17.96 13.76
N LEU A 66 22.01 18.66 12.73
CA LEU A 66 21.86 18.10 11.39
C LEU A 66 23.20 17.59 10.86
N ARG A 67 24.27 18.39 10.96
CA ARG A 67 25.62 17.96 10.56
C ARG A 67 26.06 16.71 11.31
N GLN A 68 25.96 16.70 12.63
CA GLN A 68 26.36 15.54 13.45
C GLN A 68 25.60 14.26 13.07
N LYS A 69 24.29 14.38 12.77
CA LYS A 69 23.48 13.24 12.34
C LYS A 69 23.84 12.75 10.93
N ILE A 70 24.12 13.66 9.99
CA ILE A 70 24.60 13.30 8.65
C ILE A 70 25.95 12.57 8.75
N GLU A 71 26.88 13.09 9.55
CA GLU A 71 28.20 12.48 9.80
C GLU A 71 28.06 11.07 10.40
N GLY A 72 27.24 10.93 11.44
CA GLY A 72 26.96 9.64 12.07
C GLY A 72 26.34 8.64 11.10
N ALA A 73 25.35 9.07 10.31
CA ALA A 73 24.71 8.20 9.32
C ALA A 73 25.63 7.80 8.17
N LEU A 74 26.51 8.71 7.70
CA LEU A 74 27.42 8.46 6.58
C LEU A 74 28.64 7.61 6.96
N ARG A 75 29.04 7.59 8.24
CA ARG A 75 30.22 6.85 8.71
C ARG A 75 30.24 5.41 8.20
N ASP A 76 29.18 4.65 8.45
CA ASP A 76 29.10 3.24 8.03
C ASP A 76 28.63 3.11 6.58
N LYS A 77 27.71 3.97 6.13
CA LYS A 77 27.17 3.94 4.77
C LYS A 77 28.24 4.16 3.71
N ASN A 78 29.17 5.10 3.91
CA ASN A 78 30.27 5.34 2.99
C ASN A 78 31.25 4.15 2.96
N GLN A 79 31.47 3.47 4.09
CA GLN A 79 32.28 2.24 4.10
C GLN A 79 31.62 1.16 3.25
N VAL A 80 30.31 0.95 3.40
CA VAL A 80 29.57 -0.03 2.59
C VAL A 80 29.58 0.35 1.10
N LEU A 81 29.31 1.61 0.77
CA LEU A 81 29.33 2.07 -0.62
C LEU A 81 30.69 1.85 -1.28
N VAL A 82 31.78 2.25 -0.62
CA VAL A 82 33.13 2.15 -1.18
C VAL A 82 33.62 0.71 -1.21
N LYS A 83 33.54 -0.02 -0.09
CA LYS A 83 34.18 -1.34 0.06
C LYS A 83 33.36 -2.50 -0.45
N VAL A 84 32.03 -2.43 -0.34
CA VAL A 84 31.13 -3.54 -0.74
C VAL A 84 30.62 -3.31 -2.15
N PHE A 85 30.16 -2.09 -2.43
CA PHE A 85 29.50 -1.80 -3.70
C PHE A 85 30.39 -1.16 -4.77
N ASN A 86 31.65 -0.86 -4.43
CA ASN A 86 32.60 -0.14 -5.29
C ASN A 86 31.98 1.14 -5.88
N ARG A 87 31.41 1.96 -5.00
CA ARG A 87 30.77 3.24 -5.29
C ARG A 87 31.43 4.36 -4.49
N LYS A 88 31.55 5.54 -5.09
CA LYS A 88 31.98 6.75 -4.38
C LYS A 88 31.05 6.98 -3.19
N GLY A 89 31.63 7.28 -2.02
CA GLY A 89 30.88 7.77 -0.87
C GLY A 89 30.23 9.13 -1.17
N LEU A 90 29.29 9.52 -0.33
CA LEU A 90 28.67 10.85 -0.39
C LEU A 90 29.38 11.81 0.56
N GLU A 91 29.41 13.09 0.19
CA GLU A 91 30.03 14.16 0.97
C GLU A 91 29.03 14.78 1.95
N ILE A 92 29.47 15.03 3.18
CA ILE A 92 28.63 15.59 4.26
C ILE A 92 28.12 16.98 3.89
N ASP A 93 29.01 17.85 3.40
CA ASP A 93 28.71 19.27 3.15
C ASP A 93 27.71 19.45 2.00
N GLU A 94 27.73 18.57 1.00
CA GLU A 94 26.76 18.58 -0.10
C GLU A 94 25.34 18.30 0.41
N ILE A 95 25.19 17.26 1.24
CA ILE A 95 23.89 16.90 1.83
C ILE A 95 23.44 17.97 2.82
N LEU A 96 24.34 18.47 3.66
CA LEU A 96 23.98 19.50 4.64
C LEU A 96 23.44 20.75 3.95
N LYS A 97 24.14 21.22 2.90
CA LYS A 97 23.71 22.40 2.14
C LYS A 97 22.32 22.21 1.54
N GLU A 98 22.09 21.10 0.84
CA GLU A 98 20.79 20.79 0.22
C GLU A 98 19.65 20.77 1.26
N TYR A 99 19.89 20.20 2.44
CA TYR A 99 18.84 20.03 3.45
C TYR A 99 18.55 21.30 4.23
N LEU A 100 19.54 22.18 4.42
CA LEU A 100 19.32 23.50 4.99
C LEU A 100 18.48 24.40 4.07
N GLU A 101 18.59 24.26 2.74
CA GLU A 101 17.71 24.95 1.78
C GLU A 101 16.25 24.50 1.93
N TYR A 102 16.01 23.21 2.25
CA TYR A 102 14.66 22.71 2.51
C TYR A 102 14.07 23.20 3.83
N ALA A 103 14.89 23.48 4.84
CA ALA A 103 14.43 23.94 6.14
C ALA A 103 13.54 25.18 6.02
N GLU A 104 13.96 26.16 5.20
CA GLU A 104 13.22 27.41 5.01
C GLU A 104 11.89 27.21 4.27
N ILE A 105 11.87 26.31 3.28
CA ILE A 105 10.65 25.98 2.54
C ILE A 105 9.63 25.25 3.44
N LEU A 106 10.12 24.34 4.28
CA LEU A 106 9.26 23.48 5.11
C LEU A 106 8.79 24.15 6.39
N ARG A 107 9.55 25.13 6.92
CA ARG A 107 9.27 25.85 8.17
C ARG A 107 7.78 26.20 8.42
N PRO A 108 7.02 26.79 7.47
CA PRO A 108 5.62 27.17 7.73
C PRO A 108 4.65 25.98 7.87
N TYR A 109 5.03 24.78 7.43
CA TYR A 109 4.18 23.60 7.46
C TYR A 109 4.46 22.69 8.66
N VAL A 110 5.63 22.82 9.30
CA VAL A 110 6.05 21.92 10.36
C VAL A 110 5.32 22.22 11.67
N THR A 111 4.74 21.18 12.28
CA THR A 111 4.03 21.28 13.56
C THR A 111 4.05 19.95 14.32
N ASP A 112 3.63 19.97 15.59
CA ASP A 112 3.28 18.75 16.32
C ASP A 112 1.94 18.22 15.80
N THR A 113 2.02 17.30 14.84
CA THR A 113 0.85 16.69 14.21
C THR A 113 0.11 15.76 15.16
N SER A 114 0.77 15.15 16.15
CA SER A 114 0.07 14.28 17.10
C SER A 114 -0.84 15.09 18.00
N LEU A 115 -0.35 16.22 18.50
CA LEU A 115 -1.16 17.16 19.28
C LEU A 115 -2.30 17.73 18.43
N LEU A 116 -2.00 18.18 17.20
CA LEU A 116 -3.00 18.72 16.28
C LEU A 116 -4.16 17.74 16.04
N LEU A 117 -3.85 16.48 15.75
CA LEU A 117 -4.86 15.44 15.49
C LEU A 117 -5.67 15.11 16.76
N ASN A 118 -5.03 15.03 17.93
CA ASN A 118 -5.76 14.76 19.18
C ASN A 118 -6.69 15.92 19.56
N GLN A 119 -6.29 17.17 19.36
CA GLN A 119 -7.14 18.33 19.58
C GLN A 119 -8.35 18.36 18.63
N ALA A 120 -8.17 17.94 17.37
CA ALA A 120 -9.28 17.81 16.42
C ALA A 120 -10.28 16.73 16.88
N LEU A 121 -9.78 15.58 17.36
CA LEU A 121 -10.64 14.54 17.94
C LEU A 121 -11.41 15.03 19.17
N GLU A 122 -10.77 15.78 20.08
CA GLU A 122 -11.42 16.35 21.26
C GLU A 122 -12.54 17.35 20.92
N LYS A 123 -12.43 18.02 19.78
CA LYS A 123 -13.48 18.91 19.24
C LYS A 123 -14.59 18.15 18.51
N GLY A 124 -14.50 16.84 18.38
CA GLY A 124 -15.45 16.02 17.62
C GLY A 124 -15.31 16.17 16.11
N GLU A 125 -14.14 16.59 15.61
CA GLU A 125 -13.88 16.68 14.17
C GLU A 125 -13.62 15.29 13.56
N ASN A 126 -13.99 15.13 12.29
CA ASN A 126 -13.74 13.90 11.55
C ASN A 126 -12.32 13.87 10.98
N ILE A 127 -11.57 12.81 11.27
CA ILE A 127 -10.23 12.58 10.75
C ILE A 127 -10.23 11.36 9.84
N LEU A 128 -9.81 11.55 8.59
CA LEU A 128 -9.55 10.46 7.65
C LEU A 128 -8.04 10.18 7.60
N LEU A 129 -7.66 8.95 7.96
CA LEU A 129 -6.29 8.47 7.81
C LEU A 129 -6.16 7.74 6.47
N GLU A 130 -5.47 8.36 5.51
CA GLU A 130 -5.22 7.77 4.20
C GLU A 130 -4.06 6.76 4.27
N GLY A 131 -4.36 5.49 3.98
CA GLY A 131 -3.39 4.40 4.02
C GLY A 131 -2.50 4.32 2.76
N SER A 132 -1.25 3.89 2.97
CA SER A 132 -0.37 3.41 1.91
C SER A 132 0.56 2.35 2.49
N GLN A 133 0.87 1.22 1.84
CA GLN A 133 0.31 0.63 0.63
C GLN A 133 -0.91 -0.28 0.96
N GLY A 134 -0.85 -1.59 0.69
CA GLY A 134 -1.90 -2.56 1.05
C GLY A 134 -1.40 -3.60 2.05
N THR A 135 -2.33 -4.35 2.67
CA THR A 135 -2.02 -5.31 3.75
C THR A 135 -0.96 -6.33 3.38
N LEU A 136 -1.00 -6.90 2.17
CA LEU A 136 0.02 -7.89 1.75
C LEU A 136 1.41 -7.30 1.43
N LEU A 137 1.56 -5.97 1.50
CA LEU A 137 2.85 -5.29 1.43
C LEU A 137 3.33 -4.84 2.82
N ASP A 138 2.61 -5.17 3.89
CA ASP A 138 3.04 -4.90 5.26
C ASP A 138 4.34 -5.65 5.59
N VAL A 139 5.25 -5.01 6.33
CA VAL A 139 6.56 -5.60 6.65
C VAL A 139 6.44 -6.84 7.53
N ASP A 140 5.41 -6.92 8.37
CA ASP A 140 5.16 -8.03 9.29
C ASP A 140 4.07 -8.98 8.77
N HIS A 141 3.01 -8.39 8.20
CA HIS A 141 1.79 -9.13 7.80
C HIS A 141 1.67 -9.35 6.28
N GLY A 142 2.69 -8.98 5.53
CA GLY A 142 2.71 -9.13 4.08
C GLY A 142 3.43 -10.38 3.59
N THR A 143 3.58 -10.47 2.27
CA THR A 143 4.32 -11.55 1.61
C THR A 143 5.83 -11.31 1.69
N TYR A 144 6.37 -11.24 2.91
CA TYR A 144 7.80 -10.98 3.14
C TYR A 144 8.66 -11.99 2.35
N PRO A 145 9.84 -11.61 1.83
CA PRO A 145 10.47 -10.28 1.85
C PRO A 145 9.94 -9.32 0.77
N PHE A 146 8.92 -9.72 -0.01
CA PHE A 146 8.37 -8.93 -1.12
C PHE A 146 7.33 -7.91 -0.64
N VAL A 147 7.76 -7.04 0.27
CA VAL A 147 6.93 -6.10 1.04
C VAL A 147 7.56 -4.71 1.05
N THR A 148 6.83 -3.72 1.55
CA THR A 148 7.41 -2.44 1.92
C THR A 148 8.09 -2.54 3.29
N SER A 149 8.73 -1.46 3.73
CA SER A 149 9.44 -1.41 5.02
C SER A 149 8.65 -0.70 6.12
N SER A 150 7.33 -0.62 5.95
CA SER A 150 6.40 0.01 6.90
C SER A 150 5.18 -0.87 7.11
N ASN A 151 4.24 -0.41 7.95
CA ASN A 151 2.99 -1.10 8.22
C ASN A 151 1.79 -0.36 7.58
N PRO A 152 1.30 -0.79 6.40
CA PRO A 152 0.06 -0.30 5.80
C PRO A 152 -1.21 -0.75 6.51
N THR A 153 -1.09 -1.66 7.48
CA THR A 153 -2.22 -2.14 8.27
C THR A 153 -2.82 -1.04 9.15
N ALA A 154 -4.05 -1.25 9.64
CA ALA A 154 -4.75 -0.28 10.50
C ALA A 154 -3.94 0.09 11.77
N GLY A 155 -3.15 -0.84 12.32
CA GLY A 155 -2.24 -0.55 13.44
C GLY A 155 -1.14 0.46 13.09
N GLY A 156 -0.71 0.50 11.83
CA GLY A 156 0.18 1.51 11.30
C GLY A 156 -0.41 2.93 11.36
N ALA A 157 -1.73 3.05 11.26
CA ALA A 157 -2.42 4.33 11.37
C ALA A 157 -2.24 4.94 12.77
N SER A 158 -2.33 4.13 13.83
CA SER A 158 -2.06 4.60 15.20
C SER A 158 -0.60 5.00 15.40
N THR A 159 0.33 4.09 15.07
CA THR A 159 1.76 4.33 15.30
C THR A 159 2.34 5.47 14.44
N GLY A 160 1.78 5.71 13.25
CA GLY A 160 2.19 6.77 12.34
C GLY A 160 1.59 8.14 12.64
N SER A 161 0.39 8.22 13.21
CA SER A 161 -0.32 9.49 13.48
C SER A 161 -0.22 9.97 14.92
N GLY A 162 0.03 9.06 15.88
CA GLY A 162 -0.08 9.34 17.31
C GLY A 162 -1.54 9.40 17.81
N ILE A 163 -2.49 8.85 17.04
CA ILE A 163 -3.86 8.60 17.49
C ILE A 163 -3.89 7.25 18.23
N GLY A 164 -4.39 7.25 19.47
CA GLY A 164 -4.53 6.03 20.27
C GLY A 164 -5.41 4.99 19.56
N PRO A 165 -5.08 3.70 19.61
CA PRO A 165 -5.81 2.65 18.87
C PRO A 165 -7.29 2.57 19.24
N THR A 166 -7.65 2.89 20.48
CA THR A 166 -9.05 2.93 20.95
C THR A 166 -9.87 4.10 20.39
N LYS A 167 -9.23 5.04 19.67
CA LYS A 167 -9.90 6.19 19.03
C LYS A 167 -10.18 5.96 17.54
N ILE A 168 -9.74 4.84 16.96
CA ILE A 168 -10.07 4.47 15.58
C ILE A 168 -11.45 3.80 15.60
N SER A 169 -12.46 4.49 15.06
CA SER A 169 -13.86 4.03 15.08
C SER A 169 -14.25 3.20 13.86
N ARG A 170 -13.54 3.35 12.74
CA ARG A 170 -13.88 2.70 11.47
C ARG A 170 -12.64 2.40 10.65
N VAL A 171 -12.63 1.25 9.95
CA VAL A 171 -11.52 0.83 9.09
C VAL A 171 -12.09 0.32 7.77
N ILE A 172 -11.83 1.09 6.70
CA ILE A 172 -12.36 0.82 5.36
C ILE A 172 -11.28 0.13 4.52
N GLY A 173 -11.51 -1.13 4.14
CA GLY A 173 -10.67 -1.87 3.22
C GLY A 173 -10.96 -1.48 1.78
N ILE A 174 -9.99 -0.89 1.08
CA ILE A 174 -10.14 -0.66 -0.37
C ILE A 174 -9.73 -1.95 -1.09
N VAL A 175 -10.69 -2.59 -1.74
CA VAL A 175 -10.48 -3.86 -2.46
C VAL A 175 -10.90 -3.67 -3.91
N LYS A 176 -10.14 -4.21 -4.86
CA LYS A 176 -10.53 -4.22 -6.26
C LYS A 176 -11.35 -5.47 -6.56
N ALA A 177 -12.20 -5.43 -7.59
CA ALA A 177 -12.95 -6.59 -8.07
C ALA A 177 -12.06 -7.71 -8.66
N TYR A 178 -10.77 -7.44 -8.83
CA TYR A 178 -9.73 -8.37 -9.26
C TYR A 178 -8.42 -7.97 -8.58
N THR A 179 -7.41 -8.84 -8.57
CA THR A 179 -6.17 -8.58 -7.85
C THR A 179 -5.08 -8.07 -8.78
N THR A 180 -4.24 -7.15 -8.29
CA THR A 180 -3.03 -6.72 -9.02
C THR A 180 -1.83 -6.59 -8.12
N ARG A 181 -0.65 -6.84 -8.68
CA ARG A 181 0.63 -6.74 -7.96
C ARG A 181 1.66 -5.97 -8.79
N VAL A 182 2.36 -5.05 -8.13
CA VAL A 182 3.57 -4.40 -8.66
C VAL A 182 4.78 -5.10 -8.04
N GLY A 183 5.75 -5.49 -8.87
CA GLY A 183 6.99 -6.09 -8.39
C GLY A 183 6.92 -7.62 -8.19
N SER A 184 7.97 -8.15 -7.60
CA SER A 184 8.17 -9.58 -7.38
C SER A 184 7.27 -10.12 -6.25
N GLY A 185 7.28 -11.43 -6.08
CA GLY A 185 6.63 -12.12 -4.95
C GLY A 185 5.45 -13.00 -5.35
N PRO A 186 5.00 -13.88 -4.44
CA PRO A 186 3.94 -14.83 -4.70
C PRO A 186 2.62 -14.13 -5.04
N PHE A 187 1.89 -14.74 -5.97
CA PHE A 187 0.60 -14.27 -6.44
C PHE A 187 -0.21 -15.47 -6.96
N PRO A 188 -0.90 -16.22 -6.08
CA PRO A 188 -1.56 -17.48 -6.44
C PRO A 188 -2.58 -17.36 -7.57
N THR A 189 -3.32 -16.24 -7.61
CA THR A 189 -4.35 -15.99 -8.62
C THR A 189 -3.84 -15.28 -9.87
N GLU A 190 -2.51 -15.16 -10.05
CA GLU A 190 -1.93 -14.51 -11.23
C GLU A 190 -2.32 -15.23 -12.53
N LEU A 191 -2.68 -14.42 -13.53
CA LEU A 191 -3.04 -14.88 -14.85
C LEU A 191 -1.90 -14.61 -15.83
N PHE A 192 -1.58 -15.63 -16.63
CA PHE A 192 -0.55 -15.61 -17.67
C PHE A 192 -1.14 -15.74 -19.08
N ASP A 193 -2.45 -15.65 -19.19
CA ASP A 193 -3.24 -15.82 -20.42
C ASP A 193 -3.86 -14.50 -20.88
N GLU A 194 -4.76 -14.59 -21.86
CA GLU A 194 -5.46 -13.45 -22.46
C GLU A 194 -6.36 -12.71 -21.46
N ASP A 195 -6.90 -13.39 -20.44
CA ASP A 195 -7.70 -12.76 -19.40
C ASP A 195 -6.85 -11.84 -18.52
N GLY A 196 -5.63 -12.27 -18.17
CA GLY A 196 -4.66 -11.44 -17.48
C GLY A 196 -4.31 -10.16 -18.25
N GLU A 197 -4.14 -10.26 -19.56
CA GLU A 197 -3.91 -9.11 -20.45
C GLU A 197 -5.14 -8.19 -20.54
N LYS A 198 -6.33 -8.77 -20.68
CA LYS A 198 -7.60 -8.05 -20.78
C LYS A 198 -7.87 -7.24 -19.52
N LEU A 199 -7.72 -7.84 -18.33
CA LEU A 199 -7.81 -7.13 -17.04
C LEU A 199 -6.82 -5.98 -16.94
N ARG A 200 -5.58 -6.21 -17.39
CA ARG A 200 -4.52 -5.18 -17.34
C ARG A 200 -4.85 -4.00 -18.24
N SER A 201 -5.28 -4.27 -19.47
CA SER A 201 -5.58 -3.26 -20.49
C SER A 201 -6.79 -2.41 -20.09
N ILE A 202 -7.94 -3.05 -19.81
CA ILE A 202 -9.18 -2.36 -19.42
C ILE A 202 -8.99 -1.60 -18.11
N GLY A 203 -8.32 -2.23 -17.14
CA GLY A 203 -8.06 -1.62 -15.84
C GLY A 203 -6.99 -0.52 -15.86
N GLY A 204 -6.28 -0.28 -16.96
CA GLY A 204 -5.18 0.68 -17.00
C GLY A 204 -4.08 0.36 -15.98
N GLU A 205 -3.77 -0.92 -15.78
CA GLU A 205 -2.92 -1.41 -14.69
C GLU A 205 -1.43 -1.26 -15.00
N VAL A 206 -1.00 0.00 -15.07
CA VAL A 206 0.39 0.43 -15.27
C VAL A 206 0.84 1.30 -14.11
N GLY A 207 2.07 1.10 -13.65
CA GLY A 207 2.65 1.92 -12.59
C GLY A 207 2.85 3.36 -13.04
N VAL A 208 2.11 4.31 -12.46
CA VAL A 208 2.16 5.75 -12.82
C VAL A 208 3.58 6.34 -12.73
N THR A 209 4.36 5.91 -11.74
CA THR A 209 5.75 6.40 -11.56
C THR A 209 6.77 5.60 -12.36
N THR A 210 6.62 4.28 -12.43
CA THR A 210 7.66 3.37 -12.95
C THR A 210 7.45 2.97 -14.40
N GLY A 211 6.25 3.20 -14.94
CA GLY A 211 5.82 2.69 -16.24
C GLY A 211 5.68 1.17 -16.31
N ARG A 212 5.89 0.44 -15.21
CA ARG A 212 5.88 -1.03 -15.22
C ARG A 212 4.45 -1.55 -15.28
N ALA A 213 4.22 -2.52 -16.18
CA ALA A 213 3.00 -3.31 -16.20
C ALA A 213 2.79 -4.00 -14.84
N ARG A 214 1.57 -3.98 -14.34
CA ARG A 214 1.18 -4.74 -13.15
C ARG A 214 0.80 -6.15 -13.56
N ARG A 215 1.12 -7.09 -12.69
CA ARG A 215 0.62 -8.47 -12.75
C ARG A 215 -0.86 -8.43 -12.36
N CYS A 216 -1.71 -9.16 -13.05
CA CYS A 216 -3.16 -9.19 -12.82
C CYS A 216 -3.62 -10.61 -12.52
N GLY A 217 -4.66 -10.73 -11.72
CA GLY A 217 -5.23 -12.00 -11.30
C GLY A 217 -6.68 -11.84 -10.88
N TRP A 218 -7.38 -12.96 -10.71
CA TRP A 218 -8.76 -12.97 -10.24
C TRP A 218 -8.90 -12.52 -8.78
N TYR A 219 -10.12 -12.25 -8.34
CA TYR A 219 -10.39 -11.91 -6.94
C TYR A 219 -9.93 -13.04 -6.00
N ASP A 220 -9.35 -12.67 -4.87
CA ASP A 220 -8.77 -13.61 -3.91
C ASP A 220 -9.42 -13.42 -2.52
N ALA A 221 -10.41 -14.28 -2.22
CA ALA A 221 -11.15 -14.23 -0.98
C ALA A 221 -10.32 -14.63 0.26
N PRO A 222 -9.40 -15.62 0.22
CA PRO A 222 -8.46 -15.86 1.32
C PRO A 222 -7.66 -14.61 1.72
N ILE A 223 -7.18 -13.82 0.76
CA ILE A 223 -6.49 -12.55 1.05
C ILE A 223 -7.46 -11.52 1.64
N ALA A 224 -8.70 -11.44 1.15
CA ALA A 224 -9.71 -10.53 1.69
C ALA A 224 -10.04 -10.85 3.16
N ARG A 225 -10.31 -12.13 3.49
CA ARG A 225 -10.53 -12.60 4.87
C ARG A 225 -9.34 -12.31 5.78
N TYR A 226 -8.13 -12.54 5.28
CA TYR A 226 -6.91 -12.19 5.99
C TYR A 226 -6.85 -10.70 6.30
N ALA A 227 -7.17 -9.83 5.33
CA ALA A 227 -7.21 -8.39 5.52
C ALA A 227 -8.28 -7.96 6.54
N VAL A 228 -9.46 -8.60 6.54
CA VAL A 228 -10.49 -8.37 7.59
C VAL A 228 -9.93 -8.67 8.97
N ARG A 229 -9.31 -9.84 9.15
CA ARG A 229 -8.74 -10.25 10.44
C ARG A 229 -7.63 -9.33 10.94
N ILE A 230 -6.68 -8.98 10.09
CA ILE A 230 -5.49 -8.20 10.49
C ILE A 230 -5.83 -6.75 10.80
N ASN A 231 -6.76 -6.16 10.06
CA ASN A 231 -7.06 -4.73 10.19
C ASN A 231 -8.30 -4.44 11.05
N GLY A 232 -9.10 -5.47 11.39
CA GLY A 232 -10.42 -5.26 11.97
C GLY A 232 -11.32 -4.46 11.02
N LEU A 233 -11.36 -4.85 9.74
CA LEU A 233 -12.13 -4.10 8.73
C LEU A 233 -13.60 -4.06 9.13
N THR A 234 -14.14 -2.85 9.18
CA THR A 234 -15.58 -2.63 9.41
C THR A 234 -16.35 -2.64 8.09
N ASP A 235 -15.68 -2.28 6.99
CA ASP A 235 -16.28 -2.15 5.68
C ASP A 235 -15.24 -2.41 4.58
N PHE A 236 -15.73 -2.85 3.42
CA PHE A 236 -15.04 -2.77 2.15
C PHE A 236 -15.59 -1.62 1.29
N PHE A 237 -14.70 -1.01 0.54
CA PHE A 237 -15.02 -0.29 -0.68
C PHE A 237 -14.49 -1.13 -1.85
N LEU A 238 -15.41 -1.79 -2.56
CA LEU A 238 -15.12 -2.53 -3.78
C LEU A 238 -14.88 -1.55 -4.94
N THR A 239 -13.77 -1.64 -5.65
CA THR A 239 -13.41 -0.72 -6.73
C THR A 239 -13.22 -1.46 -8.04
N LYS A 240 -13.33 -0.73 -9.15
CA LYS A 240 -13.11 -1.23 -10.51
C LYS A 240 -14.02 -2.40 -10.89
N LEU A 241 -15.28 -2.37 -10.45
CA LEU A 241 -16.25 -3.38 -10.85
C LEU A 241 -16.51 -3.32 -12.36
N ASP A 242 -16.47 -2.11 -12.93
CA ASP A 242 -16.64 -1.85 -14.36
C ASP A 242 -15.65 -2.60 -15.25
N VAL A 243 -14.44 -2.87 -14.73
CA VAL A 243 -13.40 -3.63 -15.43
C VAL A 243 -13.81 -5.07 -15.72
N LEU A 244 -14.78 -5.63 -15.00
CA LEU A 244 -15.27 -7.00 -15.21
C LEU A 244 -16.46 -7.08 -16.18
N THR A 245 -16.85 -5.97 -16.80
CA THR A 245 -17.91 -5.95 -17.83
C THR A 245 -17.43 -6.65 -19.09
N GLY A 246 -18.24 -7.56 -19.63
CA GLY A 246 -17.96 -8.30 -20.86
C GLY A 246 -17.28 -9.67 -20.65
N TRP A 247 -17.44 -10.27 -19.47
CA TRP A 247 -17.10 -11.67 -19.21
C TRP A 247 -18.36 -12.52 -19.13
N GLU A 248 -18.32 -13.74 -19.65
CA GLU A 248 -19.42 -14.71 -19.51
C GLU A 248 -19.41 -15.33 -18.10
N LYS A 249 -18.21 -15.64 -17.59
CA LYS A 249 -17.95 -16.16 -16.26
C LYS A 249 -16.79 -15.42 -15.62
N ILE A 250 -16.88 -15.20 -14.32
CA ILE A 250 -15.86 -14.50 -13.53
C ILE A 250 -15.41 -15.46 -12.42
N PRO A 251 -14.18 -16.00 -12.49
CA PRO A 251 -13.61 -16.81 -11.43
C PRO A 251 -13.34 -15.99 -10.17
N VAL A 252 -13.66 -16.57 -9.01
CA VAL A 252 -13.30 -16.04 -7.69
C VAL A 252 -12.54 -17.11 -6.92
N CYS A 253 -11.33 -16.81 -6.47
CA CYS A 253 -10.56 -17.75 -5.65
C CYS A 253 -11.17 -17.81 -4.26
N VAL A 254 -11.75 -18.96 -3.91
CA VAL A 254 -12.46 -19.18 -2.65
C VAL A 254 -11.58 -19.82 -1.58
N ALA A 255 -10.55 -20.57 -2.01
CA ALA A 255 -9.61 -21.29 -1.16
C ALA A 255 -8.33 -21.59 -1.97
N TYR A 256 -7.32 -22.14 -1.31
CA TYR A 256 -6.13 -22.68 -1.96
C TYR A 256 -6.07 -24.21 -1.82
N GLU A 257 -5.45 -24.87 -2.79
CA GLU A 257 -4.91 -26.22 -2.65
C GLU A 257 -3.41 -26.11 -2.33
N ILE A 258 -2.99 -26.69 -1.20
CA ILE A 258 -1.60 -26.76 -0.75
C ILE A 258 -1.33 -28.20 -0.34
N ASP A 259 -0.38 -28.86 -1.01
CA ASP A 259 -0.06 -30.28 -0.79
C ASP A 259 -1.28 -31.21 -0.80
N GLY A 260 -2.20 -30.96 -1.74
CA GLY A 260 -3.45 -31.71 -1.91
C GLY A 260 -4.52 -31.44 -0.84
N ARG A 261 -4.32 -30.45 0.03
CA ARG A 261 -5.29 -30.04 1.06
C ARG A 261 -5.92 -28.70 0.70
N ARG A 262 -7.24 -28.61 0.89
CA ARG A 262 -7.98 -27.34 0.82
C ARG A 262 -7.64 -26.50 2.04
N VAL A 263 -7.22 -25.25 1.81
CA VAL A 263 -6.90 -24.26 2.82
C VAL A 263 -7.70 -22.99 2.52
N GLU A 264 -8.57 -22.58 3.45
CA GLU A 264 -9.46 -21.42 3.23
C GLU A 264 -8.85 -20.10 3.69
N GLU A 265 -7.80 -20.15 4.50
CA GLU A 265 -7.13 -18.96 5.02
C GLU A 265 -5.82 -18.69 4.28
N LEU A 266 -5.34 -17.45 4.33
CA LEU A 266 -3.96 -17.16 3.92
C LEU A 266 -3.02 -18.04 4.75
N PRO A 267 -2.18 -18.89 4.13
CA PRO A 267 -1.32 -19.80 4.85
C PRO A 267 -0.26 -19.03 5.64
N ALA A 268 0.11 -19.54 6.81
CA ALA A 268 1.09 -18.90 7.69
C ALA A 268 2.52 -18.96 7.13
N SER A 269 2.83 -20.00 6.35
CA SER A 269 4.12 -20.19 5.70
C SER A 269 4.14 -19.50 4.34
N GLN A 270 5.19 -18.71 4.11
CA GLN A 270 5.45 -18.09 2.80
C GLN A 270 5.68 -19.13 1.71
N SER A 271 6.28 -20.27 2.06
CA SER A 271 6.50 -21.36 1.12
C SER A 271 5.16 -21.93 0.66
N ASP A 272 4.24 -22.12 1.60
CA ASP A 272 2.91 -22.64 1.33
C ASP A 272 2.15 -21.65 0.45
N PHE A 273 2.23 -20.35 0.75
CA PHE A 273 1.62 -19.31 -0.11
C PHE A 273 2.23 -19.26 -1.51
N HIS A 274 3.53 -19.55 -1.64
CA HIS A 274 4.20 -19.59 -2.95
C HIS A 274 3.75 -20.78 -3.81
N HIS A 275 3.48 -21.92 -3.18
CA HIS A 275 3.03 -23.14 -3.86
C HIS A 275 1.50 -23.29 -3.91
N ALA A 276 0.77 -22.35 -3.32
CA ALA A 276 -0.68 -22.34 -3.29
C ALA A 276 -1.26 -22.29 -4.70
N LYS A 277 -2.15 -23.25 -5.00
CA LYS A 277 -2.95 -23.24 -6.22
C LYS A 277 -4.34 -22.71 -5.89
N PRO A 278 -4.87 -21.72 -6.63
CA PRO A 278 -6.20 -21.19 -6.37
C PRO A 278 -7.28 -22.23 -6.71
N ILE A 279 -8.28 -22.33 -5.83
CA ILE A 279 -9.52 -23.06 -6.07
C ILE A 279 -10.57 -22.01 -6.39
N TYR A 280 -11.12 -22.07 -7.61
CA TYR A 280 -12.07 -21.09 -8.13
C TYR A 280 -13.51 -21.55 -8.04
N GLU A 281 -14.41 -20.59 -7.81
CA GLU A 281 -15.82 -20.69 -8.14
C GLU A 281 -16.15 -19.71 -9.27
N ASP A 282 -16.84 -20.19 -10.30
CA ASP A 282 -17.24 -19.37 -11.44
C ASP A 282 -18.59 -18.72 -11.18
N LEU A 283 -18.61 -17.39 -11.17
CA LEU A 283 -19.83 -16.60 -11.08
C LEU A 283 -20.28 -16.14 -12.48
N PRO A 284 -21.58 -16.03 -12.74
CA PRO A 284 -22.06 -15.49 -14.02
C PRO A 284 -21.62 -14.03 -14.16
N GLY A 285 -21.05 -13.69 -15.32
CA GLY A 285 -20.67 -12.32 -15.63
C GLY A 285 -21.81 -11.50 -16.21
N TRP A 286 -21.51 -10.31 -16.71
CA TRP A 286 -22.46 -9.36 -17.30
C TRP A 286 -21.84 -8.65 -18.49
N SER A 287 -22.69 -8.05 -19.34
CA SER A 287 -22.26 -7.33 -20.55
C SER A 287 -22.69 -5.86 -20.57
N GLU A 288 -23.64 -5.50 -19.71
CA GLU A 288 -24.22 -4.18 -19.63
C GLU A 288 -23.23 -3.17 -19.03
N ASP A 289 -23.20 -1.96 -19.58
CA ASP A 289 -22.40 -0.85 -19.05
C ASP A 289 -22.94 -0.38 -17.70
N ILE A 290 -22.11 -0.46 -16.67
CA ILE A 290 -22.46 -0.10 -15.29
C ILE A 290 -21.92 1.28 -14.86
N SER A 291 -21.21 2.00 -15.72
CA SER A 291 -20.51 3.25 -15.36
C SER A 291 -21.42 4.36 -14.80
N LYS A 292 -22.70 4.33 -15.19
CA LYS A 292 -23.73 5.29 -14.77
C LYS A 292 -24.54 4.85 -13.55
N ALA A 293 -24.31 3.64 -13.03
CA ALA A 293 -25.04 3.14 -11.86
C ALA A 293 -24.76 3.99 -10.62
N ARG A 294 -25.80 4.30 -9.83
CA ARG A 294 -25.68 5.09 -8.58
C ARG A 294 -26.34 4.43 -7.38
N LYS A 295 -27.20 3.44 -7.59
CA LYS A 295 -27.74 2.54 -6.56
C LYS A 295 -27.53 1.09 -6.97
N LEU A 296 -27.52 0.18 -5.98
CA LEU A 296 -27.28 -1.26 -6.22
C LEU A 296 -28.27 -1.85 -7.23
N SER A 297 -29.53 -1.40 -7.20
CA SER A 297 -30.57 -1.84 -8.13
C SER A 297 -30.39 -1.38 -9.58
N ASP A 298 -29.46 -0.45 -9.85
CA ASP A 298 -29.12 -0.05 -11.22
C ASP A 298 -28.19 -1.06 -11.90
N LEU A 299 -27.55 -1.93 -11.13
CA LEU A 299 -26.63 -2.93 -11.65
C LEU A 299 -27.38 -4.14 -12.23
N PRO A 300 -26.80 -4.84 -13.22
CA PRO A 300 -27.27 -6.15 -13.66
C PRO A 300 -27.36 -7.13 -12.49
N ILE A 301 -28.32 -8.06 -12.56
CA ILE A 301 -28.55 -9.03 -11.47
C ILE A 301 -27.31 -9.87 -11.17
N ASN A 302 -26.51 -10.18 -12.20
CA ASN A 302 -25.25 -10.91 -12.05
C ASN A 302 -24.18 -10.09 -11.33
N ALA A 303 -24.08 -8.79 -11.60
CA ALA A 303 -23.17 -7.89 -10.88
C ALA A 303 -23.59 -7.73 -9.41
N GLN A 304 -24.89 -7.64 -9.14
CA GLN A 304 -25.41 -7.64 -7.76
C GLN A 304 -25.08 -8.96 -7.04
N GLY A 305 -25.26 -10.11 -7.72
CA GLY A 305 -24.89 -11.42 -7.20
C GLY A 305 -23.40 -11.55 -6.92
N TYR A 306 -22.55 -11.01 -7.80
CA TYR A 306 -21.10 -10.97 -7.61
C TYR A 306 -20.71 -10.18 -6.35
N ILE A 307 -21.24 -8.96 -6.19
CA ILE A 307 -20.99 -8.14 -4.99
C ILE A 307 -21.42 -8.88 -3.72
N LYS A 308 -22.62 -9.48 -3.73
CA LYS A 308 -23.14 -10.21 -2.57
C LYS A 308 -22.26 -11.40 -2.22
N PHE A 309 -21.84 -12.18 -3.22
CA PHE A 309 -20.93 -13.30 -3.02
C PHE A 309 -19.60 -12.83 -2.40
N LEU A 310 -19.02 -11.75 -2.92
CA LEU A 310 -17.79 -11.17 -2.37
C LEU A 310 -17.95 -10.68 -0.93
N GLU A 311 -19.08 -10.04 -0.59
CA GLU A 311 -19.39 -9.59 0.77
C GLU A 311 -19.43 -10.78 1.75
N GLU A 312 -20.18 -11.83 1.40
CA GLU A 312 -20.34 -13.03 2.23
C GLU A 312 -19.02 -13.77 2.42
N ILE A 313 -18.27 -14.00 1.34
CA ILE A 313 -17.05 -14.82 1.39
C ILE A 313 -15.84 -14.10 2.01
N SER A 314 -15.81 -12.77 1.95
CA SER A 314 -14.71 -11.95 2.48
C SER A 314 -14.85 -11.64 3.97
N GLY A 315 -16.07 -11.75 4.51
CA GLY A 315 -16.32 -11.62 5.95
C GLY A 315 -16.43 -10.20 6.48
N ALA A 316 -16.65 -9.20 5.60
CA ALA A 316 -16.98 -7.84 6.00
C ALA A 316 -17.94 -7.17 4.99
N PRO A 317 -18.81 -6.24 5.44
CA PRO A 317 -19.78 -5.57 4.58
C PRO A 317 -19.14 -4.77 3.44
N ILE A 318 -19.69 -4.80 2.23
CA ILE A 318 -19.33 -3.90 1.14
C ILE A 318 -20.25 -2.67 1.22
N SER A 319 -19.68 -1.53 1.60
CA SER A 319 -20.45 -0.30 1.86
C SER A 319 -20.39 0.72 0.74
N ALA A 320 -19.42 0.58 -0.19
CA ALA A 320 -19.37 1.34 -1.43
C ALA A 320 -18.81 0.50 -2.58
N ILE A 321 -19.24 0.80 -3.80
CA ILE A 321 -18.79 0.16 -5.05
C ILE A 321 -18.36 1.23 -6.06
N GLY A 322 -17.19 1.10 -6.65
CA GLY A 322 -16.68 1.95 -7.72
C GLY A 322 -17.01 1.33 -9.07
N VAL A 323 -17.69 2.11 -9.92
CA VAL A 323 -18.12 1.71 -11.26
C VAL A 323 -17.42 2.56 -12.35
N GLY A 324 -16.38 3.29 -11.98
CA GLY A 324 -15.56 4.06 -12.90
C GLY A 324 -14.46 4.85 -12.16
N PRO A 325 -13.55 5.51 -12.89
CA PRO A 325 -12.44 6.28 -12.32
C PRO A 325 -12.85 7.64 -11.73
N GLY A 326 -14.02 8.17 -12.07
CA GLY A 326 -14.51 9.48 -11.63
C GLY A 326 -14.89 9.52 -10.14
N ARG A 327 -14.77 10.69 -9.52
CA ARG A 327 -15.11 10.91 -8.09
C ARG A 327 -16.53 10.49 -7.72
N ASP A 328 -17.45 10.69 -8.64
CA ASP A 328 -18.90 10.45 -8.48
C ASP A 328 -19.35 9.15 -9.16
N GLU A 329 -18.42 8.38 -9.74
CA GLU A 329 -18.69 7.07 -10.38
C GLU A 329 -18.63 5.95 -9.34
N LYS A 330 -19.50 6.09 -8.32
CA LYS A 330 -19.61 5.14 -7.21
C LYS A 330 -21.06 4.99 -6.76
N ILE A 331 -21.35 3.81 -6.22
CA ILE A 331 -22.57 3.48 -5.50
C ILE A 331 -22.22 3.48 -4.02
N GLN A 332 -23.02 4.16 -3.21
CA GLN A 332 -22.90 4.15 -1.75
C GLN A 332 -24.07 3.39 -1.15
N ILE A 333 -23.78 2.29 -0.45
CA ILE A 333 -24.78 1.44 0.22
C ILE A 333 -24.94 1.87 1.67
N ARG A 334 -23.83 2.16 2.37
CA ARG A 334 -23.81 2.63 3.75
C ARG A 334 -22.94 3.88 3.85
N GLU A 335 -23.31 4.83 4.71
CA GLU A 335 -22.48 6.01 4.99
C GLU A 335 -21.23 5.62 5.76
N PHE A 336 -20.10 6.28 5.45
CA PHE A 336 -18.80 6.05 6.09
C PHE A 336 -18.53 6.98 7.29
N ILE A 337 -19.15 8.16 7.27
CA ILE A 337 -19.02 9.24 8.26
C ILE A 337 -20.34 9.39 8.97
#